data_AF-A0A7X2MZB4-F1
#
_entry.id   AF-A0A7X2MZB4-F1
#
_cell.length_a   1.000
_cell.length_b   1.000
_cell.length_c   1.000
_cell.angle_alpha   90.00
_cell.angle_beta   90.00
_cell.angle_gamma   90.00
#
_symmetry.space_group_name_H-M   'P 1'
#
loop_
_entity.id
_entity.type
_entity.pdbx_description
1 polymer ?
#
loop_
_entity_poly.entity_id
_entity_poly.type
_entity_poly.pdbx_seq_one_letter_code
_entity_poly.pdbx_strand_id
1 'polypeptide(L)'
;MIPKIKVSLPIYHGVNDDDLAKGAGHLKETALPIGGCGNHSVLCAHRGLPTAKLFTDLDKLNKGDKFYINILNERHTYISQYNYYFPIYL
;
A
#
# COMPACT_ATOMS: atom_id res chain seq x y z
N MET A 1 -5.54 3.30 4.57
CA MET A 1 -5.49 4.78 4.76
C MET A 1 -4.10 5.22 5.17
N ILE A 2 -3.56 6.24 4.51
CA ILE A 2 -2.26 6.86 4.80
C ILE A 2 -2.51 8.38 4.98
N PRO A 3 -2.71 8.89 6.22
CA PRO A 3 -3.15 10.27 6.45
C PRO A 3 -2.16 11.33 5.96
N LYS A 4 -0.85 11.08 6.11
CA LYS A 4 0.23 12.01 5.76
C LYS A 4 0.11 12.53 4.32
N ILE A 5 -0.27 11.63 3.40
CA ILE A 5 -0.41 11.92 1.97
C ILE A 5 -1.88 11.93 1.52
N LYS A 6 -2.82 11.91 2.47
CA LYS A 6 -4.28 11.93 2.24
C LYS A 6 -4.77 10.82 1.30
N VAL A 7 -4.18 9.63 1.40
CA VAL A 7 -4.52 8.48 0.56
C VAL A 7 -5.45 7.53 1.32
N SER A 8 -6.57 7.16 0.69
CA SER A 8 -7.46 6.09 1.16
C SER A 8 -7.93 5.30 -0.06
N LEU A 9 -7.48 4.06 -0.17
CA LEU A 9 -7.74 3.18 -1.32
C LEU A 9 -8.37 1.88 -0.84
N PRO A 10 -9.29 1.30 -1.63
CA PRO A 10 -9.67 -0.10 -1.45
C PRO A 10 -8.47 -1.03 -1.73
N ILE A 11 -8.49 -2.21 -1.12
CA ILE A 11 -7.50 -3.27 -1.34
C ILE A 11 -8.20 -4.44 -2.03
N TYR A 12 -7.72 -4.81 -3.22
CA TYR A 12 -8.19 -5.94 -4.02
C TYR A 12 -7.21 -7.11 -3.96
N HIS A 13 -7.66 -8.30 -4.35
CA HIS A 13 -6.79 -9.47 -4.45
C HIS A 13 -6.16 -9.54 -5.84
N GLY A 14 -4.83 -9.64 -5.92
CA GLY A 14 -4.11 -9.63 -7.19
C GLY A 14 -3.45 -8.29 -7.48
N VAL A 15 -2.55 -8.31 -8.47
CA VAL A 15 -1.75 -7.16 -8.90
C VAL A 15 -1.71 -7.04 -10.43
N ASN A 16 -2.76 -7.52 -11.11
CA ASN A 16 -2.92 -7.28 -12.54
C ASN A 16 -3.34 -5.82 -12.80
N ASP A 17 -3.21 -5.36 -14.05
CA ASP A 17 -3.52 -3.97 -14.41
C ASP A 17 -4.97 -3.59 -14.10
N ASP A 18 -5.93 -4.50 -14.29
CA ASP A 18 -7.35 -4.24 -14.00
C ASP A 18 -7.64 -4.03 -12.51
N ASP A 19 -6.91 -4.70 -11.62
CA ASP A 19 -7.00 -4.55 -10.17
C ASP A 19 -6.33 -3.25 -9.71
N LEU A 20 -5.13 -2.97 -10.23
CA LEU A 20 -4.35 -1.78 -9.88
C LEU A 20 -4.97 -0.48 -10.43
N ALA A 21 -5.76 -0.56 -11.51
CA ALA A 21 -6.55 0.56 -12.01
C ALA A 21 -7.65 1.02 -11.04
N LYS A 22 -8.11 0.13 -10.14
CA LYS A 22 -9.22 0.41 -9.20
C LYS A 22 -8.74 0.82 -7.81
N GLY A 23 -7.51 0.49 -7.42
CA GLY A 23 -7.01 0.74 -6.06
C GLY A 23 -5.65 0.11 -5.79
N ALA A 24 -5.45 -0.33 -4.55
CA ALA A 24 -4.29 -1.13 -4.18
C ALA A 24 -4.59 -2.62 -4.37
N GLY A 25 -3.60 -3.39 -4.82
CA GLY A 25 -3.66 -4.83 -5.00
C GLY A 25 -2.77 -5.55 -3.98
N HIS A 26 -3.25 -6.66 -3.43
CA HIS A 26 -2.46 -7.55 -2.57
C HIS A 26 -1.68 -8.55 -3.42
N LEU A 27 -0.37 -8.64 -3.18
CA LEU A 27 0.49 -9.63 -3.82
C LEU A 27 0.18 -11.03 -3.27
N LYS A 28 -0.35 -11.90 -4.13
CA LYS A 28 -0.93 -13.20 -3.74
C LYS A 28 0.05 -14.14 -3.03
N GLU A 29 1.35 -13.99 -3.27
CA GLU A 29 2.42 -14.77 -2.67
C GLU A 29 2.76 -14.34 -1.23
N THR A 30 2.15 -13.26 -0.74
CA THR A 30 2.44 -12.68 0.58
C THR A 30 1.31 -12.97 1.57
N ALA A 31 1.59 -12.80 2.86
CA ALA A 31 0.59 -13.05 3.90
C ALA A 31 -0.58 -12.09 3.74
N LEU A 32 -1.81 -12.55 4.03
CA LEU A 32 -2.97 -11.65 4.02
C LEU A 32 -2.77 -10.45 4.97
N PRO A 33 -3.28 -9.25 4.64
CA PRO A 33 -3.03 -8.02 5.38
C PRO A 33 -3.81 -7.91 6.70
N ILE A 34 -4.04 -9.04 7.39
CA ILE A 34 -4.79 -9.18 8.64
C ILE A 34 -3.92 -9.02 9.91
N GLY A 35 -2.65 -8.64 9.74
CA GLY A 35 -1.68 -8.58 10.84
C GLY A 35 -1.23 -9.97 11.30
N GLY A 36 -0.72 -10.07 12.53
CA GLY A 36 -0.17 -11.29 13.10
C GLY A 36 1.37 -11.34 13.14
N CYS A 37 1.92 -11.95 14.18
CA CYS A 37 3.37 -12.10 14.32
C CYS A 37 3.91 -13.04 13.23
N GLY A 38 5.01 -12.65 12.59
CA GLY A 38 5.61 -13.41 11.48
C GLY A 38 4.96 -13.18 10.11
N ASN A 39 3.86 -12.42 10.03
CA ASN A 39 3.22 -12.10 8.76
C ASN A 39 3.84 -10.87 8.09
N HIS A 40 4.07 -10.98 6.78
CA HIS A 40 4.52 -9.88 5.94
C HIS A 40 3.67 -9.84 4.68
N SER A 41 2.82 -8.81 4.59
CA SER A 41 1.92 -8.56 3.46
C SER A 41 2.49 -7.48 2.56
N VAL A 42 2.33 -7.63 1.25
CA VAL A 42 2.74 -6.62 0.26
C VAL A 42 1.52 -6.10 -0.49
N LEU A 43 1.43 -4.77 -0.56
CA LEU A 43 0.40 -4.04 -1.29
C LEU A 43 1.04 -3.21 -2.41
N CYS A 44 0.51 -3.34 -3.62
CA CYS A 44 0.96 -2.64 -4.82
C CYS A 44 -0.11 -1.65 -5.28
N ALA A 45 0.29 -0.52 -5.85
CA ALA A 45 -0.62 0.38 -6.59
C ALA A 45 0.20 1.19 -7.59
N HIS A 46 -0.43 1.72 -8.63
CA HIS A 46 0.29 2.57 -9.59
C HIS A 46 0.79 3.88 -8.95
N ARG A 47 1.79 4.44 -9.62
CA ARG A 47 2.28 5.81 -9.44
C ARG A 47 2.10 6.55 -10.76
N GLY A 48 1.48 7.74 -10.72
CA GLY A 48 1.38 8.64 -11.87
C GLY A 48 0.24 8.35 -12.85
N LEU A 49 -0.85 7.70 -12.43
CA LEU A 49 -2.04 7.61 -13.29
C LEU A 49 -2.66 9.01 -13.49
N PRO A 50 -3.05 9.38 -14.74
CA PRO A 50 -3.71 10.67 -15.01
C PRO A 50 -5.02 10.85 -14.25
N THR A 51 -5.72 9.76 -13.97
CA THR A 51 -7.09 9.75 -13.42
C THR A 51 -7.13 9.60 -11.90
N ALA A 52 -6.05 9.16 -11.26
CA ALA A 52 -6.02 8.87 -9.82
C ALA A 52 -4.63 9.01 -9.19
N LYS A 53 -4.56 9.55 -7.98
CA LYS A 53 -3.27 9.70 -7.25
C LYS A 53 -2.68 8.36 -6.79
N LEU A 54 -3.49 7.40 -6.35
CA LEU A 54 -3.02 6.10 -5.82
C LEU A 54 -1.79 6.24 -4.90
N PHE A 55 -0.66 5.58 -5.20
CA PHE A 55 0.60 5.67 -4.44
C PHE A 55 1.60 6.69 -5.03
N THR A 56 1.12 7.68 -5.78
CA THR A 56 1.99 8.69 -6.42
C THR A 56 2.87 9.46 -5.44
N ASP A 57 2.33 9.74 -4.26
CA ASP A 57 2.98 10.52 -3.20
C ASP A 57 3.63 9.62 -2.12
N LEU A 58 3.79 8.31 -2.37
CA LEU A 58 4.30 7.36 -1.35
C LEU A 58 5.74 7.69 -0.92
N ASP A 59 6.52 8.33 -1.80
CA ASP A 59 7.87 8.83 -1.53
C ASP A 59 7.92 9.95 -0.48
N LYS A 60 6.79 10.59 -0.18
CA LYS A 60 6.69 11.63 0.85
C LYS A 60 6.54 11.06 2.27
N LEU A 61 6.42 9.74 2.42
CA LEU A 61 6.40 9.10 3.72
C LEU A 61 7.79 9.08 4.33
N ASN A 62 7.85 9.24 5.65
CA ASN A 62 9.07 9.19 6.43
C ASN A 62 8.95 8.12 7.52
N LYS A 63 10.09 7.70 8.07
CA LYS A 63 10.11 6.85 9.25
C LYS A 63 9.28 7.48 10.37
N GLY A 64 8.41 6.69 10.98
CA GLY A 64 7.48 7.14 12.03
C GLY A 64 6.09 7.53 11.52
N ASP A 65 5.90 7.76 10.22
CA ASP A 65 4.57 8.03 9.68
C ASP A 65 3.66 6.80 9.84
N LYS A 66 2.42 7.03 10.24
CA LYS A 66 1.43 5.97 10.47
C LYS A 66 0.58 5.74 9.23
N PHE A 67 0.22 4.48 9.02
CA PHE A 67 -0.85 4.10 8.11
C PHE A 67 -1.70 2.99 8.72
N TYR A 68 -2.86 2.76 8.11
CA TYR A 68 -3.90 1.90 8.64
C TYR A 68 -4.47 0.99 7.57
N ILE A 69 -4.70 -0.26 7.95
CA ILE A 69 -5.43 -1.24 7.16
C ILE A 69 -6.73 -1.53 7.90
N ASN A 70 -7.86 -1.31 7.22
CA ASN A 70 -9.18 -1.59 7.78
C ASN A 70 -9.70 -2.89 7.15
N ILE A 71 -10.09 -3.84 7.98
CA ILE A 71 -10.62 -5.15 7.54
C ILE A 71 -11.85 -5.42 8.38
N LEU A 72 -13.01 -5.57 7.73
CA LEU A 72 -14.28 -5.73 8.42
C LEU A 72 -14.44 -4.63 9.49
N ASN A 73 -14.52 -5.00 10.77
CA ASN A 73 -14.69 -4.08 11.89
C ASN A 73 -13.37 -3.78 12.63
N GLU A 74 -12.23 -4.25 12.09
CA GLU A 74 -10.91 -4.10 12.68
C GLU A 74 -10.08 -3.04 11.95
N ARG A 75 -9.22 -2.38 12.73
CA ARG A 75 -8.26 -1.40 12.23
C ARG A 75 -6.87 -1.73 12.73
N HIS A 76 -6.02 -2.20 11.83
CA HIS A 76 -4.62 -2.48 12.10
C HIS A 76 -3.79 -1.22 11.84
N THR A 77 -2.96 -0.85 12.81
CA THR A 77 -2.09 0.34 12.73
C THR A 77 -0.65 -0.09 12.48
N TYR A 78 -0.02 0.53 11.48
CA TYR A 78 1.38 0.30 11.12
C TYR A 78 2.16 1.61 11.14
N ILE A 79 3.47 1.50 11.36
CA ILE A 79 4.40 2.63 11.39
C ILE A 79 5.47 2.38 10.33
N SER A 80 5.65 3.33 9.41
CA SER A 80 6.73 3.26 8.43
C SER A 80 8.09 3.21 9.13
N GLN A 81 8.92 2.24 8.77
CA GLN A 81 10.24 2.03 9.36
C GLN A 81 11.37 2.37 8.40
N TYR A 82 11.25 1.92 7.15
CA TYR A 82 12.28 2.00 6.12
C TYR A 82 11.66 2.34 4.78
N ASN A 83 12.33 3.19 4.01
CA ASN A 83 12.01 3.45 2.61
C ASN A 83 13.22 3.04 1.77
N TYR A 84 13.03 2.06 0.89
CA TYR A 84 14.06 1.61 -0.06
C TYR A 84 13.68 2.07 -1.46
N TYR A 85 14.66 2.61 -2.18
CA TYR A 85 14.52 3.02 -3.58
C TYR A 85 15.44 2.17 -4.43
N PHE A 86 14.87 1.44 -5.39
CA PHE A 86 15.64 0.68 -6.36
C PHE A 86 15.81 1.55 -7.61
N PRO A 87 17.04 1.90 -8.01
CA PRO A 87 17.27 2.56 -9.28
C PRO A 87 16.87 1.61 -10.40
N ILE A 88 15.99 2.06 -11.28
CA ILE A 88 15.67 1.36 -12.52
C ILE A 88 16.70 1.85 -13.53
N TYR A 89 17.71 1.03 -13.81
CA TYR A 89 18.55 1.23 -14.97
C TYR A 89 17.77 0.70 -16.18
N LEU A 90 17.26 1.61 -17.00
CA LEU A 90 16.69 1.30 -18.32
C LEU A 90 17.82 1.18 -19.35
#